data_AF-A0A957GQB5-F1
#
_entry.id   AF-A0A957GQB5-F1
#
_cell.length_a   1.000
_cell.length_b   1.000
_cell.length_c   1.000
_cell.angle_alpha   90.00
_cell.angle_beta   90.00
_cell.angle_gamma   90.00
#
_symmetry.space_group_name_H-M   'P 1'
#
loop_
_entity.id
_entity.type
_entity.pdbx_description
1 polymer ?
#
loop_
_entity_poly.entity_id
_entity_poly.type
_entity_poly.pdbx_seq_one_letter_code
_entity_poly.pdbx_strand_id
1 'polypeptide(L)'
;WSQQHQRPALIRDYAVGPQKLDNSLRPGQVLDADLAYYPSAAPLRAAVVQNHAAPTALSRVAGYPSIPQAHGYYARALAANPWLNTYPLALLRVTPFQRGGSWFVRDEQNYALPLVAGFEQGWHLQALSGGRPLALFGEWNGEQLRPLTVAAEGRWLQLALLKGVGG
;
A
#
# COMPACT_ATOMS: atom_id res chain seq x y z
N TRP A 1 -6.88 -2.61 -3.18
CA TRP A 1 -7.65 -2.22 -1.98
C TRP A 1 -9.11 -2.08 -2.39
N SER A 2 -10.05 -2.71 -1.68
CA SER A 2 -11.49 -2.51 -1.96
C SER A 2 -11.95 -1.16 -1.44
N GLN A 3 -12.50 -0.31 -2.32
CA GLN A 3 -13.04 0.99 -1.93
C GLN A 3 -14.35 0.87 -1.12
N GLN A 4 -15.20 -0.10 -1.48
CA GLN A 4 -16.50 -0.32 -0.83
C GLN A 4 -16.38 -0.86 0.59
N HIS A 5 -15.46 -1.82 0.81
CA HIS A 5 -15.33 -2.50 2.10
C HIS A 5 -14.11 -2.05 2.93
N GLN A 6 -13.33 -1.08 2.43
CA GLN A 6 -12.09 -0.61 3.07
C GLN A 6 -11.15 -1.76 3.50
N ARG A 7 -11.02 -2.74 2.60
CA ARG A 7 -10.33 -4.00 2.88
C ARG A 7 -9.19 -4.24 1.90
N PRO A 8 -7.98 -4.59 2.36
CA PRO A 8 -6.91 -5.02 1.48
C PRO A 8 -7.21 -6.37 0.83
N ALA A 9 -6.76 -6.53 -0.41
CA ALA A 9 -6.81 -7.78 -1.16
C ALA A 9 -5.45 -7.99 -1.84
N LEU A 10 -4.90 -9.19 -1.69
CA LEU A 10 -3.75 -9.69 -2.43
C LEU A 10 -4.28 -10.59 -3.54
N ILE A 11 -4.22 -10.11 -4.78
CA ILE A 11 -4.43 -10.92 -5.98
C ILE A 11 -3.08 -11.47 -6.40
N ARG A 12 -2.99 -12.78 -6.61
CA ARG A 12 -1.76 -13.45 -6.99
C ARG A 12 -1.98 -14.29 -8.23
N ASP A 13 -1.34 -13.87 -9.30
CA ASP A 13 -1.38 -14.54 -10.58
C ASP A 13 -0.23 -15.55 -10.69
N TYR A 14 -0.52 -16.67 -11.34
CA TYR A 14 0.45 -17.71 -11.63
C TYR A 14 0.30 -18.10 -13.10
N ALA A 15 1.43 -18.34 -13.75
CA ALA A 15 1.49 -18.93 -15.07
C ALA A 15 2.25 -20.25 -14.95
N VAL A 16 1.65 -21.36 -15.42
CA VAL A 16 2.30 -22.68 -15.49
C VAL A 16 2.29 -23.14 -16.94
N GLY A 17 3.44 -23.55 -17.46
CA GLY A 17 3.58 -23.97 -18.85
C GLY A 17 3.40 -22.80 -19.84
N PRO A 18 2.72 -22.98 -20.99
CA PRO A 18 2.58 -21.95 -22.03
C PRO A 18 1.56 -20.85 -21.69
N GLN A 19 0.92 -20.90 -20.52
CA GLN A 19 -0.08 -19.92 -20.12
C GLN A 19 0.57 -18.56 -19.86
N LYS A 20 -0.03 -17.49 -20.39
CA LYS A 20 0.42 -16.12 -20.11
C LYS A 20 -0.07 -15.68 -18.72
N LEU A 21 0.78 -14.95 -18.00
CA LEU A 21 0.37 -14.28 -16.77
C LEU A 21 -0.73 -13.28 -17.10
N ASP A 22 -1.77 -13.22 -16.26
CA ASP A 22 -2.77 -12.18 -16.38
C ASP A 22 -2.12 -10.83 -16.03
N ASN A 23 -2.10 -9.92 -17.01
CA ASN A 23 -1.53 -8.57 -16.89
C ASN A 23 -2.62 -7.49 -16.96
N SER A 24 -3.89 -7.86 -16.74
CA SER A 24 -5.02 -6.94 -16.76
C SER A 24 -5.00 -5.97 -15.59
N LEU A 25 -4.42 -6.36 -14.45
CA LEU A 25 -4.29 -5.52 -13.25
C LEU A 25 -3.04 -4.64 -13.34
N ARG A 26 -3.24 -3.35 -13.63
CA ARG A 26 -2.15 -2.37 -13.62
C ARG A 26 -2.27 -1.42 -12.43
N PRO A 27 -1.16 -1.08 -11.76
CA PRO A 27 -1.18 -0.06 -10.72
C PRO A 27 -1.73 1.28 -11.23
N GLY A 28 -2.48 1.99 -10.38
CA GLY A 28 -3.14 3.24 -10.75
C GLY A 28 -4.50 3.08 -11.43
N GLN A 29 -5.08 1.88 -11.42
CA GLN A 29 -6.43 1.62 -11.92
C GLN A 29 -7.42 1.24 -10.81
N VAL A 30 -8.70 1.48 -11.08
CA VAL A 30 -9.84 0.94 -10.33
C VAL A 30 -10.50 -0.12 -11.20
N LEU A 31 -10.70 -1.30 -10.61
CA LEU A 31 -11.43 -2.39 -11.21
C LEU A 31 -12.78 -2.51 -10.49
N ASP A 32 -13.87 -2.50 -11.27
CA ASP A 32 -15.20 -2.86 -10.79
C ASP A 32 -15.40 -4.36 -10.97
N ALA A 33 -15.32 -5.09 -9.86
CA ALA A 33 -15.32 -6.55 -9.86
C ALA A 33 -15.73 -7.16 -8.53
N ASP A 34 -16.23 -8.39 -8.61
CA ASP A 34 -16.47 -9.23 -7.45
C ASP A 34 -15.17 -9.92 -7.01
N LEU A 35 -14.90 -9.87 -5.70
CA LEU A 35 -13.74 -10.50 -5.08
C LEU A 35 -14.18 -11.64 -4.16
N ALA A 36 -13.63 -12.84 -4.38
CA ALA A 36 -13.73 -13.95 -3.45
C ALA A 36 -12.45 -14.06 -2.61
N TYR A 37 -12.57 -13.89 -1.29
CA TYR A 37 -11.45 -14.09 -0.36
C TYR A 37 -11.31 -15.56 0.01
N TYR A 38 -10.07 -16.05 -0.02
CA TYR A 38 -9.79 -17.42 0.41
C TYR A 38 -9.98 -17.56 1.94
N PRO A 39 -10.50 -18.70 2.43
CA PRO A 39 -10.63 -18.95 3.85
C PRO A 39 -9.30 -18.78 4.60
N SER A 40 -9.30 -17.99 5.67
CA SER A 40 -8.14 -17.68 6.51
C SER A 40 -8.63 -16.96 7.77
N ALA A 41 -7.87 -17.05 8.88
CA ALA A 41 -8.17 -16.29 10.09
C ALA A 41 -7.99 -14.77 9.89
N ALA A 42 -7.12 -14.36 8.95
CA ALA A 42 -6.97 -12.98 8.50
C ALA A 42 -6.91 -12.96 6.96
N PRO A 43 -8.06 -12.97 6.26
CA PRO A 43 -8.07 -13.20 4.83
C PRO A 43 -7.60 -11.96 4.06
N LEU A 44 -6.41 -12.08 3.46
CA LEU A 44 -5.84 -11.11 2.53
C LEU A 44 -5.89 -11.61 1.09
N ARG A 45 -5.68 -12.90 0.86
CA ARG A 45 -5.68 -13.47 -0.49
C ARG A 45 -7.10 -13.47 -1.05
N ALA A 46 -7.26 -12.95 -2.25
CA ALA A 46 -8.52 -12.98 -2.99
C ALA A 46 -8.29 -13.39 -4.44
N ALA A 47 -9.36 -13.80 -5.11
CA ALA A 47 -9.46 -13.95 -6.55
C ALA A 47 -10.49 -12.97 -7.08
N VAL A 48 -10.22 -12.42 -8.26
CA VAL A 48 -11.22 -11.69 -9.05
C VAL A 48 -12.14 -12.74 -9.66
N VAL A 49 -13.43 -12.69 -9.33
CA VAL A 49 -14.43 -13.66 -9.78
C VAL A 49 -15.07 -13.20 -11.08
N GLN A 50 -15.47 -11.93 -11.13
CA GLN A 50 -16.18 -11.35 -12.26
C GLN A 50 -15.87 -9.87 -12.36
N ASN A 51 -15.58 -9.40 -13.58
CA ASN A 51 -15.44 -7.98 -13.89
C ASN A 51 -16.77 -7.44 -14.41
N HIS A 52 -17.19 -6.29 -13.91
CA HIS A 52 -18.45 -5.65 -14.30
C HIS A 52 -18.25 -4.54 -15.33
N ALA A 53 -17.06 -3.94 -15.39
CA ALA A 53 -16.71 -2.88 -16.33
C ALA A 53 -15.21 -2.87 -16.69
N ALA A 54 -14.86 -2.08 -17.71
CA ALA A 54 -13.46 -1.82 -18.05
C ALA A 54 -12.75 -1.03 -16.92
N PRO A 55 -11.46 -1.29 -16.63
CA PRO A 55 -10.73 -0.56 -15.61
C PRO A 55 -10.70 0.94 -15.89
N THR A 56 -10.86 1.75 -14.84
CA THR A 56 -10.79 3.22 -14.90
C THR A 56 -9.56 3.74 -14.19
N ALA A 57 -9.18 5.01 -14.44
CA ALA A 57 -8.07 5.63 -13.74
C ALA A 57 -8.41 5.85 -12.26
N LEU A 58 -7.46 5.55 -11.37
CA LEU A 58 -7.63 5.70 -9.93
C LEU A 58 -7.65 7.17 -9.52
N SER A 59 -8.86 7.69 -9.27
CA SER A 59 -9.08 9.08 -8.86
C SER A 59 -8.91 9.33 -7.36
N ARG A 60 -9.14 8.31 -6.52
CA ARG A 60 -9.06 8.44 -5.06
C ARG A 60 -8.46 7.20 -4.40
N VAL A 61 -7.51 7.43 -3.50
CA VAL A 61 -6.95 6.40 -2.63
C VAL A 61 -7.99 6.01 -1.58
N ALA A 62 -8.23 4.72 -1.43
CA ALA A 62 -8.87 4.18 -0.22
C ALA A 62 -7.78 3.67 0.73
N GLY A 63 -8.01 3.82 2.04
CA GLY A 63 -7.01 3.53 3.05
C GLY A 63 -7.39 4.12 4.40
N TYR A 64 -6.49 3.96 5.36
CA TYR A 64 -6.68 4.43 6.72
C TYR A 64 -6.36 5.94 6.85
N PRO A 65 -7.24 6.75 7.46
CA PRO A 65 -7.00 8.16 7.75
C PRO A 65 -5.85 8.44 8.74
N SER A 66 -5.49 7.50 9.61
CA SER A 66 -4.42 7.69 10.60
C SER A 66 -3.66 6.39 10.91
N ILE A 67 -2.45 6.52 11.44
CA ILE A 67 -1.59 5.40 11.81
C ILE A 67 -2.21 4.59 12.97
N PRO A 68 -2.76 5.19 14.04
CA PRO A 68 -3.44 4.42 15.09
C PRO A 68 -4.60 3.56 14.58
N GLN A 69 -5.39 4.06 13.62
CA GLN A 69 -6.47 3.27 13.04
C GLN A 69 -5.92 2.11 12.21
N ALA A 70 -4.90 2.35 11.39
CA ALA A 70 -4.19 1.32 10.64
C ALA A 70 -3.64 0.22 11.56
N HIS A 71 -3.01 0.61 12.67
CA HIS A 71 -2.52 -0.31 13.70
C HIS A 71 -3.65 -1.10 14.37
N GLY A 72 -4.82 -0.49 14.62
CA GLY A 72 -5.97 -1.21 15.16
C GLY A 72 -6.45 -2.35 14.25
N TYR A 73 -6.46 -2.14 12.93
CA TYR A 73 -6.77 -3.20 11.97
C TYR A 73 -5.67 -4.26 11.90
N TYR A 74 -4.40 -3.84 11.86
CA TYR A 74 -3.27 -4.76 11.90
C TYR A 74 -3.27 -5.62 13.17
N ALA A 75 -3.51 -5.04 14.34
CA ALA A 75 -3.57 -5.77 15.61
C ALA A 75 -4.68 -6.83 15.62
N ARG A 76 -5.86 -6.54 15.07
CA ARG A 76 -6.94 -7.53 14.90
C ARG A 76 -6.54 -8.65 13.95
N ALA A 77 -5.90 -8.32 12.83
CA ALA A 77 -5.42 -9.31 11.86
C ALA A 77 -4.33 -10.20 12.46
N LEU A 78 -3.38 -9.62 13.20
CA LEU A 78 -2.31 -10.33 13.89
C LEU A 78 -2.85 -11.22 15.02
N ALA A 79 -3.82 -10.73 15.80
CA ALA A 79 -4.47 -11.53 16.84
C ALA A 79 -5.20 -12.74 16.27
N ALA A 80 -5.81 -12.60 15.09
CA ALA A 80 -6.46 -13.71 14.40
C ALA A 80 -5.46 -14.66 13.71
N ASN A 81 -4.34 -14.13 13.20
CA ASN A 81 -3.28 -14.91 12.55
C ASN A 81 -1.88 -14.47 13.04
N PRO A 82 -1.32 -15.15 14.06
CA PRO A 82 -0.02 -14.80 14.64
C PRO A 82 1.17 -14.92 13.67
N TRP A 83 1.02 -15.63 12.55
CA TRP A 83 2.07 -15.83 11.54
C TRP A 83 1.99 -14.79 10.40
N LEU A 84 1.35 -13.65 10.63
CA LEU A 84 1.24 -12.57 9.67
C LEU A 84 2.56 -11.82 9.53
N ASN A 85 3.38 -12.23 8.55
CA ASN A 85 4.71 -11.65 8.31
C ASN A 85 4.67 -10.22 7.77
N THR A 86 3.73 -9.93 6.87
CA THR A 86 3.54 -8.61 6.27
C THR A 86 2.05 -8.30 6.16
N TYR A 87 1.71 -7.02 6.37
CA TYR A 87 0.34 -6.53 6.28
C TYR A 87 0.28 -5.29 5.37
N PRO A 88 -0.63 -5.25 4.38
CA PRO A 88 -0.79 -4.10 3.50
C PRO A 88 -1.35 -2.90 4.26
N LEU A 89 -0.63 -1.78 4.22
CA LEU A 89 -1.07 -0.50 4.77
C LEU A 89 -1.24 0.51 3.65
N ALA A 90 -2.47 1.00 3.49
CA ALA A 90 -2.79 2.21 2.75
C ALA A 90 -3.03 3.33 3.77
N LEU A 91 -2.20 4.37 3.79
CA LEU A 91 -2.32 5.53 4.66
C LEU A 91 -2.69 6.74 3.80
N LEU A 92 -3.77 7.43 4.14
CA LEU A 92 -4.33 8.48 3.27
C LEU A 92 -3.57 9.81 3.35
N ARG A 93 -3.00 10.12 4.52
CA ARG A 93 -2.44 11.45 4.81
C ARG A 93 -1.22 11.31 5.71
N VAL A 94 -0.06 11.10 5.10
CA VAL A 94 1.21 11.04 5.81
C VAL A 94 2.25 11.95 5.20
N THR A 95 3.10 12.52 6.04
CA THR A 95 4.22 13.37 5.62
C THR A 95 5.54 12.64 5.91
N PRO A 96 6.39 12.42 4.89
CA PRO A 96 7.72 11.86 5.09
C PRO A 96 8.64 12.85 5.82
N PHE A 97 9.53 12.33 6.66
CA PHE A 97 10.57 13.11 7.31
C PHE A 97 11.77 12.24 7.63
N GLN A 98 12.93 12.86 7.82
CA GLN A 98 14.16 12.17 8.22
C GLN A 98 14.51 12.54 9.67
N ARG A 99 14.98 11.56 10.45
CA ARG A 99 15.49 11.75 11.81
C ARG A 99 16.66 10.81 12.05
N GLY A 100 17.83 11.36 12.40
CA GLY A 100 19.03 10.56 12.68
C GLY A 100 19.44 9.66 11.52
N GLY A 101 19.37 10.15 10.28
CA GLY A 101 19.69 9.39 9.07
C GLY A 101 18.63 8.36 8.63
N SER A 102 17.62 8.10 9.46
CA SER A 102 16.54 7.17 9.14
C SER A 102 15.29 7.89 8.63
N TRP A 103 14.56 7.24 7.72
CA TRP A 103 13.32 7.77 7.16
C TRP A 103 12.10 7.32 7.96
N PHE A 104 11.13 8.21 8.06
CA PHE A 104 9.86 7.99 8.72
C PHE A 104 8.74 8.61 7.90
N VAL A 105 7.51 8.20 8.18
CA VAL A 105 6.29 8.93 7.80
C VAL A 105 5.50 9.21 9.06
N ARG A 106 4.87 10.38 9.14
CA ARG A 106 3.95 10.73 10.23
C ARG A 106 2.56 11.05 9.72
N ASP A 107 1.55 10.73 10.50
CA ASP A 107 0.19 11.23 10.28
C ASP A 107 0.01 12.65 10.86
N GLU A 108 -1.19 13.19 10.71
CA GLU A 108 -1.53 14.54 11.18
C GLU A 108 -1.52 14.68 12.70
N GLN A 109 -1.66 13.57 13.42
CA GLN A 109 -1.57 13.52 14.88
C GLN A 109 -0.12 13.28 15.36
N ASN A 110 0.86 13.33 14.45
CA ASN A 110 2.29 13.09 14.69
C ASN A 110 2.65 11.67 15.16
N TYR A 111 1.77 10.68 15.01
CA TYR A 111 2.19 9.29 15.11
C TYR A 111 3.11 9.00 13.93
N ALA A 112 4.22 8.30 14.18
CA ALA A 112 5.23 8.05 13.16
C ALA A 112 5.48 6.55 12.98
N LEU A 113 5.66 6.14 11.72
CA LEU A 113 6.16 4.83 11.36
C LEU A 113 7.56 4.97 10.77
N PRO A 114 8.53 4.17 11.23
CA PRO A 114 9.81 4.08 10.54
C PRO A 114 9.62 3.41 9.19
N LEU A 115 10.36 3.89 8.20
CA LEU A 115 10.50 3.20 6.92
C LEU A 115 11.62 2.16 7.01
N VAL A 116 11.59 1.18 6.12
CA VAL A 116 12.65 0.16 6.03
C VAL A 116 14.04 0.79 5.97
N ALA A 117 15.01 0.18 6.66
CA ALA A 117 16.40 0.63 6.62
C ALA A 117 16.92 0.64 5.17
N GLY A 118 17.72 1.66 4.84
CA GLY A 118 18.24 1.83 3.48
C GLY A 118 17.19 2.21 2.44
N PHE A 119 16.04 2.77 2.83
CA PHE A 119 15.02 3.24 1.88
C PHE A 119 15.56 4.39 0.99
N GLU A 120 16.05 4.03 -0.19
CA GLU A 120 16.76 4.93 -1.13
C GLU A 120 15.86 6.04 -1.71
N GLN A 121 14.54 5.81 -1.75
CA GLN A 121 13.58 6.76 -2.31
C GLN A 121 13.06 7.78 -1.29
N GLY A 122 13.62 7.84 -0.09
CA GLY A 122 13.16 8.77 0.94
C GLY A 122 13.19 10.25 0.50
N TRP A 123 14.25 10.67 -0.19
CA TRP A 123 14.35 12.02 -0.75
C TRP A 123 13.31 12.30 -1.84
N HIS A 124 13.04 11.33 -2.71
CA HIS A 124 11.96 11.45 -3.68
C HIS A 124 10.61 11.60 -3.01
N LEU A 125 10.34 10.79 -1.98
CA LEU A 125 9.10 10.84 -1.23
C LEU A 125 8.92 12.21 -0.57
N GLN A 126 10.00 12.76 -0.01
CA GLN A 126 9.98 14.11 0.59
C GLN A 126 9.80 15.22 -0.45
N ALA A 127 10.47 15.12 -1.61
CA ALA A 127 10.29 16.07 -2.71
C ALA A 127 8.86 16.05 -3.26
N LEU A 128 8.29 14.86 -3.49
CA LEU A 128 6.91 14.67 -3.93
C LEU A 128 5.89 15.18 -2.91
N SER A 129 6.21 15.07 -1.62
CA SER A 129 5.37 15.62 -0.55
C SER A 129 5.36 17.16 -0.57
N GLY A 130 6.50 17.81 -0.86
CA GLY A 130 6.63 19.26 -0.71
C GLY A 130 6.30 19.74 0.71
N GLY A 131 6.46 18.87 1.72
CA GLY A 131 6.06 19.11 3.11
C GLY A 131 4.56 18.91 3.40
N ARG A 132 3.74 18.56 2.41
CA ARG A 132 2.30 18.32 2.56
C ARG A 132 1.99 16.82 2.70
N PRO A 133 0.90 16.44 3.38
CA PRO A 133 0.50 15.05 3.46
C PRO A 133 0.23 14.45 2.08
N LEU A 134 0.67 13.21 1.89
CA LEU A 134 0.44 12.39 0.70
C LEU A 134 -0.22 11.07 1.10
N ALA A 135 -0.77 10.36 0.11
CA ALA A 135 -1.24 9.01 0.33
C ALA A 135 -0.13 8.02 0.00
N LEU A 136 0.04 7.03 0.86
CA LEU A 136 1.13 6.06 0.79
C LEU A 136 0.56 4.65 0.91
N PHE A 137 0.98 3.75 0.04
CA PHE A 137 0.71 2.33 0.17
C PHE A 137 2.01 1.56 0.30
N GLY A 138 2.03 0.60 1.21
CA GLY A 138 3.20 -0.22 1.49
C GLY A 138 2.89 -1.46 2.33
N GLU A 139 3.95 -2.16 2.70
CA GLU A 139 3.88 -3.37 3.52
C GLU A 139 4.46 -3.09 4.90
N TRP A 140 3.68 -3.39 5.93
CA TRP A 140 4.09 -3.30 7.33
C TRP A 140 4.49 -4.68 7.85
N ASN A 141 5.68 -4.80 8.43
CA ASN A 141 6.17 -6.07 8.99
C ASN A 141 6.03 -6.18 10.52
N GLY A 142 5.34 -5.23 11.16
CA GLY A 142 5.25 -5.12 12.63
C GLY A 142 6.20 -4.08 13.23
N GLU A 143 7.24 -3.68 12.50
CA GLU A 143 8.28 -2.76 12.99
C GLU A 143 8.58 -1.62 12.03
N GLN A 144 8.59 -1.88 10.72
CA GLN A 144 8.96 -0.96 9.65
C GLN A 144 7.98 -1.06 8.49
N LEU A 145 7.71 0.09 7.87
CA LEU A 145 6.91 0.20 6.66
C LEU A 145 7.84 0.17 5.44
N ARG A 146 7.57 -0.72 4.48
CA ARG A 146 8.16 -0.67 3.14
C ARG A 146 7.21 0.05 2.20
N PRO A 147 7.48 1.31 1.82
CA PRO A 147 6.65 2.00 0.83
C PRO A 147 6.77 1.35 -0.55
N LEU A 148 5.64 1.21 -1.25
CA LEU A 148 5.58 0.64 -2.59
C LEU A 148 5.07 1.66 -3.60
N THR A 149 3.99 2.35 -3.26
CA THR A 149 3.39 3.38 -4.14
C THR A 149 2.99 4.61 -3.35
N VAL A 150 3.02 5.74 -4.04
CA VAL A 150 2.63 7.04 -3.50
C VAL A 150 1.61 7.68 -4.43
N ALA A 151 0.60 8.33 -3.86
CA ALA A 151 -0.27 9.25 -4.59
C ALA A 151 0.07 10.68 -4.18
N ALA A 152 0.50 11.48 -5.16
CA ALA A 152 0.82 12.89 -5.01
C ALA A 152 0.29 13.65 -6.22
N GLU A 153 -0.34 14.81 -6.01
CA GLU A 153 -0.82 15.70 -7.09
C GLU A 153 -1.74 15.00 -8.11
N GLY A 154 -2.59 14.08 -7.66
CA GLY A 154 -3.48 13.31 -8.54
C GLY A 154 -2.78 12.23 -9.38
N ARG A 155 -1.48 12.02 -9.18
CA ARG A 155 -0.69 10.99 -9.86
C ARG A 155 -0.33 9.87 -8.90
N TRP A 156 -0.23 8.67 -9.47
CA TRP A 156 0.21 7.46 -8.79
C TRP A 156 1.57 7.04 -9.28
N LEU A 157 2.53 6.92 -8.38
CA LEU A 157 3.91 6.58 -8.70
C LEU A 157 4.31 5.31 -7.94
N GLN A 158 4.94 4.39 -8.66
CA GLN A 158 5.65 3.28 -8.04
C GLN A 158 7.01 3.78 -7.58
N LEU A 159 7.30 3.63 -6.29
CA LEU A 159 8.54 4.13 -5.72
C LEU A 159 9.75 3.38 -6.28
N ALA A 160 9.62 2.08 -6.58
CA ALA A 160 10.67 1.30 -7.23
C ALA A 160 11.08 1.82 -8.62
N LEU A 161 10.22 2.61 -9.29
CA LEU A 161 10.54 3.22 -10.60
C LEU A 161 11.24 4.58 -10.47
N LEU A 162 11.25 5.16 -9.27
CA LEU A 162 11.99 6.37 -8.98
C LEU A 162 13.45 5.98 -8.77
N LYS A 163 14.26 6.14 -9.81
CA LYS A 163 15.71 5.91 -9.75
C LYS A 163 16.30 6.81 -8.67
N GLY A 164 17.12 6.24 -7.78
CA GLY A 164 17.80 6.99 -6.72
C GLY A 164 18.44 8.28 -7.26
N VAL A 165 18.16 9.42 -6.62
CA VAL A 165 18.99 10.60 -6.77
C VAL A 165 20.22 10.35 -5.90
N GLY A 166 21.14 9.53 -6.40
CA GLY A 166 22.53 9.50 -5.94
C GLY A 166 23.39 9.88 -7.16
N GLY A 167 24.27 10.88 -7.10
CA GLY A 167 25.14 11.20 -5.97
C GLY A 167 26.42 10.44 -6.18
#